data_AF-A0A183EIK0-F1
#
_entry.id   AF-A0A183EIK0-F1
#
_cell.length_a   1.000
_cell.length_b   1.000
_cell.length_c   1.000
_cell.angle_alpha   90.00
_cell.angle_beta   90.00
_cell.angle_gamma   90.00
#
_symmetry.space_group_name_H-M   'P 1'
#
loop_
_entity.id
_entity.type
_entity.pdbx_description
1 polymer ?
#
loop_
_entity_poly.entity_id
_entity_poly.type
_entity_poly.pdbx_seq_one_letter_code
_entity_poly.pdbx_strand_id
1 'polypeptide(L)'
;MNTLSNCQVLVFIFKFSLIPSNSAVVPPSYIDVTPELLEYMKNFQSPYMKDVSAFERLAKIGEGTFGEVFKARCKDTGRIVTLKQIEMESENEGFPAKTLQEVKMMQKFKYMHINELLEICSSKETIDTRGLYTFYMVFAYCEHDLASLLANTKIQLSLVHIKTMMKQLFKGLYHIHSLNVVHSDLKASNVLITQEGILKLTDLGLAKPPFSKLPGQIEQGRTHRAVTVWYSAPELLLGARDHKAPDDMWSAGCIMAEMWTRTPILQGENEQKQLSLISDLCGSIDPQTCKIFKNLPLFGKMELQQNLKRC
;
A
#
# COMPACT_ATOMS: atom_id res chain seq x y z
N MET A 1 -34.10 -3.75 -5.55
CA MET A 1 -33.94 -2.31 -5.29
C MET A 1 -32.46 -2.04 -5.45
N ASN A 2 -32.08 -1.52 -6.62
CA ASN A 2 -30.69 -1.44 -7.05
C ASN A 2 -29.99 -0.33 -6.27
N THR A 3 -29.07 -0.72 -5.41
CA THR A 3 -28.12 0.14 -4.71
C THR A 3 -27.30 0.95 -5.72
N LEU A 4 -27.05 2.23 -5.41
CA LEU A 4 -26.08 3.05 -6.15
C LEU A 4 -24.78 2.26 -6.29
N SER A 5 -24.24 2.13 -7.50
CA SER A 5 -22.87 1.64 -7.63
C SER A 5 -21.93 2.78 -7.23
N ASN A 6 -20.91 2.50 -6.40
CA ASN A 6 -19.99 3.51 -5.89
C ASN A 6 -19.17 4.27 -6.97
N CYS A 7 -19.35 3.96 -8.26
CA CYS A 7 -19.00 4.85 -9.36
C CYS A 7 -19.60 6.26 -9.20
N GLN A 8 -20.79 6.36 -8.58
CA GLN A 8 -21.50 7.62 -8.30
C GLN A 8 -20.85 8.43 -7.17
N VAL A 9 -20.22 7.76 -6.20
CA VAL A 9 -19.48 8.39 -5.09
C VAL A 9 -18.16 8.97 -5.58
N LEU A 10 -17.50 8.33 -6.54
CA LEU A 10 -16.26 8.83 -7.14
C LEU A 10 -16.45 10.17 -7.84
N VAL A 11 -17.49 10.31 -8.67
CA VAL A 11 -17.80 11.59 -9.34
C VAL A 11 -18.00 12.71 -8.30
N PHE A 12 -18.60 12.38 -7.14
CA PHE A 12 -18.79 13.31 -6.03
C PHE A 12 -17.48 13.63 -5.29
N ILE A 13 -16.65 12.62 -4.99
CA ILE A 13 -15.35 12.79 -4.31
C ILE A 13 -14.38 13.60 -5.18
N PHE A 14 -14.34 13.37 -6.50
CA PHE A 14 -13.47 14.11 -7.41
C PHE A 14 -13.90 15.55 -7.63
N LYS A 15 -15.21 15.85 -7.57
CA LYS A 15 -15.73 17.23 -7.62
C LYS A 15 -15.30 18.08 -6.43
N PHE A 16 -15.00 17.47 -5.27
CA PHE A 16 -14.63 18.17 -4.03
C PHE A 16 -13.16 18.02 -3.61
N SER A 17 -12.43 17.02 -4.08
CA SER A 17 -11.02 16.78 -3.67
C SER A 17 -9.98 17.66 -4.38
N LEU A 18 -10.39 18.46 -5.37
CA LEU A 18 -9.54 19.43 -6.07
C LEU A 18 -9.79 20.89 -5.64
N ILE A 19 -10.69 21.13 -4.67
CA ILE A 19 -10.94 22.45 -4.10
C ILE A 19 -10.15 22.56 -2.79
N PRO A 20 -9.40 23.66 -2.55
CA PRO A 20 -8.75 23.89 -1.26
C PRO A 20 -9.79 23.84 -0.14
N SER A 21 -9.55 22.96 0.83
CA SER A 21 -10.45 22.62 1.94
C SER A 21 -10.95 23.85 2.69
N ASN A 22 -12.26 24.13 2.63
CA ASN A 22 -12.93 25.00 3.60
C ASN A 22 -14.43 24.70 3.79
N SER A 23 -14.85 23.44 3.68
CA SER A 23 -16.17 23.01 4.16
C SER A 23 -16.25 21.51 4.32
N ALA A 24 -16.43 21.04 5.56
CA ALA A 24 -16.77 19.67 5.88
C ALA A 24 -18.23 19.40 5.46
N VAL A 25 -18.44 18.96 4.22
CA VAL A 25 -19.74 18.44 3.79
C VAL A 25 -19.67 16.93 3.88
N VAL A 26 -20.37 16.37 4.86
CA VAL A 26 -20.63 14.93 4.95
C VAL A 26 -21.63 14.61 3.84
N PRO A 27 -21.30 13.74 2.86
CA PRO A 27 -22.26 13.39 1.82
C PRO A 27 -23.43 12.61 2.43
N PRO A 28 -24.68 12.86 2.00
CA PRO A 28 -25.86 12.20 2.55
C PRO A 28 -25.77 10.69 2.35
N SER A 29 -26.23 9.94 3.35
CA SER A 29 -26.13 8.48 3.43
C SER A 29 -26.93 7.72 2.36
N TYR A 30 -27.83 8.41 1.64
CA TYR A 30 -28.69 7.84 0.60
C TYR A 30 -28.96 8.90 -0.49
N ILE A 31 -28.72 8.55 -1.75
CA ILE A 31 -29.17 9.31 -2.93
C ILE A 31 -29.99 8.33 -3.77
N ASP A 32 -31.24 8.65 -4.11
CA ASP A 32 -32.04 7.78 -4.96
C ASP A 32 -31.48 7.75 -6.39
N VAL A 33 -31.31 6.54 -6.95
CA VAL A 33 -30.88 6.35 -8.35
C VAL A 33 -32.07 6.62 -9.26
N THR A 34 -32.26 7.87 -9.68
CA THR A 34 -33.33 8.20 -10.62
C THR A 34 -32.90 7.96 -12.08
N PRO A 35 -33.86 7.76 -13.02
CA PRO A 35 -33.55 7.70 -14.46
C PRO A 35 -32.75 8.92 -14.95
N GLU A 36 -33.03 10.10 -14.40
CA GLU A 36 -32.31 11.34 -14.71
C GLU A 36 -30.86 11.30 -14.23
N LEU A 37 -30.58 10.69 -13.07
CA LEU A 37 -29.21 10.48 -12.57
C LEU A 37 -28.44 9.50 -13.46
N LEU A 38 -29.09 8.43 -13.95
CA LEU A 38 -28.48 7.49 -14.89
C LEU A 38 -28.19 8.15 -16.24
N GLU A 39 -29.08 9.00 -16.72
CA GLU A 39 -28.89 9.77 -17.95
C GLU A 39 -27.77 10.83 -17.77
N TYR A 40 -27.74 11.51 -16.63
CA TYR A 40 -26.63 12.38 -16.25
C TYR A 40 -25.30 11.63 -16.28
N MET A 41 -25.20 10.45 -15.65
CA MET A 41 -23.98 9.64 -15.65
C MET A 41 -23.55 9.16 -17.04
N LYS A 42 -24.50 8.84 -17.92
CA LYS A 42 -24.19 8.43 -19.30
C LYS A 42 -23.56 9.58 -20.09
N ASN A 43 -24.03 10.81 -19.84
CA ASN A 43 -23.63 12.04 -20.53
C ASN A 43 -22.55 12.83 -19.78
N PHE A 44 -22.16 12.40 -18.57
CA PHE A 44 -21.19 13.10 -17.74
C PHE A 44 -19.78 12.97 -18.34
N GLN A 45 -19.30 14.06 -18.93
CA GLN A 45 -17.88 14.23 -19.23
C GLN A 45 -17.20 14.80 -17.98
N SER A 46 -16.32 14.03 -17.35
CA SER A 46 -15.55 14.52 -16.20
C SER A 46 -14.45 15.46 -16.69
N PRO A 47 -14.51 16.78 -16.42
CA PRO A 47 -13.47 17.70 -16.88
C PRO A 47 -12.14 17.53 -16.12
N TYR A 48 -12.14 16.79 -15.00
CA TYR A 48 -11.00 16.64 -14.11
C TYR A 48 -10.42 15.21 -14.07
N MET A 49 -11.03 14.26 -14.79
CA MET A 49 -10.57 12.87 -14.86
C MET A 49 -10.42 12.49 -16.31
N LYS A 50 -9.19 12.19 -16.73
CA LYS A 50 -8.91 11.73 -18.08
C LYS A 50 -9.46 10.33 -18.29
N ASP A 51 -9.80 10.03 -19.54
CA ASP A 51 -10.01 8.65 -19.95
C ASP A 51 -8.66 7.92 -20.05
N VAL A 52 -8.63 6.62 -19.73
CA VAL A 52 -7.40 5.81 -19.79
C VAL A 52 -6.79 5.79 -21.19
N SER A 53 -7.59 6.05 -22.25
CA SER A 53 -7.12 6.19 -23.63
C SER A 53 -6.12 7.32 -23.84
N ALA A 54 -5.99 8.28 -22.90
CA ALA A 54 -4.91 9.27 -22.86
C ALA A 54 -3.52 8.63 -22.59
N PHE A 55 -3.50 7.36 -22.18
CA PHE A 55 -2.29 6.61 -21.88
C PHE A 55 -2.15 5.40 -22.81
N GLU A 56 -1.03 5.32 -23.52
CA GLU A 56 -0.65 4.15 -24.31
C GLU A 56 0.00 3.10 -23.39
N ARG A 57 -0.63 1.95 -23.20
CA ARG A 57 -0.05 0.84 -22.42
C ARG A 57 1.14 0.24 -23.18
N LEU A 58 2.29 0.18 -22.53
CA LEU A 58 3.53 -0.32 -23.11
C LEU A 58 3.82 -1.76 -22.68
N ALA A 59 3.65 -2.06 -21.38
CA ALA A 59 3.91 -3.39 -20.83
C ALA A 59 3.15 -3.60 -19.52
N LYS A 60 2.77 -4.84 -19.22
CA LYS A 60 2.35 -5.25 -17.88
C LYS A 60 3.60 -5.45 -17.04
N ILE A 61 3.70 -4.77 -15.91
CA ILE A 61 4.89 -4.78 -15.02
C ILE A 61 4.62 -5.43 -13.66
N GLY A 62 3.36 -5.70 -13.35
CA GLY A 62 2.99 -6.42 -12.13
C GLY A 62 1.56 -6.93 -12.17
N GLU A 63 1.33 -7.98 -11.40
CA GLU A 63 0.02 -8.51 -11.07
C GLU A 63 0.09 -8.87 -9.59
N GLY A 64 -0.75 -8.22 -8.79
CA GLY A 64 -0.72 -8.39 -7.33
C GLY A 64 -2.11 -8.32 -6.73
N THR A 65 -2.17 -8.34 -5.40
CA THR A 65 -3.40 -8.32 -4.60
C THR A 65 -4.26 -7.07 -4.80
N PHE A 66 -3.74 -6.04 -5.48
CA PHE A 66 -4.42 -4.76 -5.70
C PHE A 66 -4.70 -4.49 -7.18
N GLY A 67 -4.71 -5.54 -8.00
CA GLY A 67 -4.96 -5.47 -9.43
C GLY A 67 -3.68 -5.46 -10.29
N GLU A 68 -3.91 -5.22 -11.58
CA GLU A 68 -2.85 -5.21 -12.59
C GLU A 68 -2.11 -3.87 -12.63
N VAL A 69 -0.80 -3.94 -12.84
CA VAL A 69 0.07 -2.77 -12.93
C VAL A 69 0.72 -2.73 -14.31
N PHE A 70 0.60 -1.59 -14.99
CA PHE A 70 1.11 -1.38 -16.33
C PHE A 70 2.08 -0.22 -16.39
N LYS A 71 3.14 -0.37 -17.18
CA LYS A 71 3.93 0.75 -17.71
C LYS A 71 3.16 1.35 -18.88
N ALA A 72 2.99 2.67 -18.89
CA ALA A 72 2.30 3.37 -19.96
C ALA A 72 3.02 4.67 -20.34
N ARG A 73 2.65 5.24 -21.48
CA ARG A 73 3.08 6.55 -21.95
C ARG A 73 1.89 7.49 -22.02
N CYS A 74 1.96 8.64 -21.35
CA CYS A 74 0.99 9.71 -21.54
C CYS A 74 1.12 10.27 -22.97
N LYS A 75 0.05 10.26 -23.76
CA LYS A 75 0.06 10.69 -25.17
C LYS A 75 0.30 12.19 -25.31
N ASP A 76 -0.23 12.99 -24.39
CA ASP A 76 -0.10 14.46 -24.42
C ASP A 76 1.34 14.93 -24.16
N THR A 77 2.02 14.28 -23.22
CA THR A 77 3.33 14.74 -22.70
C THR A 77 4.51 13.86 -23.12
N GLY A 78 4.24 12.65 -23.63
CA GLY A 78 5.25 11.63 -23.88
C GLY A 78 5.84 10.98 -22.62
N ARG A 79 5.44 11.41 -21.42
CA ARG A 79 5.98 10.95 -20.13
C ARG A 79 5.63 9.49 -19.87
N ILE A 80 6.59 8.73 -19.37
CA ILE A 80 6.38 7.35 -18.90
C ILE A 80 5.77 7.38 -17.50
N VAL A 81 4.72 6.59 -17.29
CA VAL A 81 3.95 6.49 -16.05
C VAL A 81 3.64 5.04 -15.70
N THR A 82 3.21 4.82 -14.45
CA THR A 82 2.68 3.54 -13.99
C THR A 82 1.16 3.66 -13.81
N LEU A 83 0.39 2.75 -14.42
CA LEU A 83 -1.05 2.61 -14.20
C LEU A 83 -1.29 1.44 -13.27
N LYS A 84 -1.81 1.69 -12.06
CA LYS A 84 -2.29 0.65 -11.13
C LYS A 84 -3.81 0.56 -11.26
N GLN A 85 -4.31 -0.52 -11.84
CA GLN A 85 -5.74 -0.77 -11.95
C GLN A 85 -6.32 -0.98 -10.56
N ILE A 86 -7.44 -0.32 -10.27
CA ILE A 86 -8.15 -0.51 -9.02
C ILE A 86 -9.11 -1.69 -9.22
N GLU A 87 -8.89 -2.76 -8.46
CA GLU A 87 -9.85 -3.85 -8.37
C GLU A 87 -11.05 -3.37 -7.53
N MET A 88 -12.23 -3.35 -8.15
CA MET A 88 -13.47 -3.01 -7.46
C MET A 88 -13.94 -4.25 -6.70
N GLU A 89 -14.34 -4.08 -5.44
CA GLU A 89 -15.05 -5.13 -4.70
C GLU A 89 -16.41 -5.36 -5.37
N SER A 90 -17.12 -6.43 -4.96
CA SER A 90 -18.38 -6.86 -5.57
C SER A 90 -19.35 -5.70 -5.87
N GLU A 91 -20.23 -5.85 -6.86
CA GLU A 91 -21.16 -4.80 -7.35
C GLU A 91 -21.93 -4.05 -6.23
N ASN A 92 -22.06 -4.65 -5.03
CA ASN A 92 -22.78 -4.12 -3.87
C ASN A 92 -21.93 -3.32 -2.87
N GLU A 93 -20.60 -3.51 -2.83
CA GLU A 93 -19.69 -2.84 -1.86
C GLU A 93 -18.94 -1.66 -2.48
N GLY A 94 -18.95 -1.60 -3.81
CA GLY A 94 -18.42 -0.56 -4.66
C GLY A 94 -16.96 -0.13 -4.37
N PHE A 95 -16.63 1.17 -4.22
CA PHE A 95 -15.24 1.61 -4.33
C PHE A 95 -14.46 1.26 -3.05
N PRO A 96 -13.34 0.53 -3.15
CA PRO A 96 -12.67 -0.01 -1.98
C PRO A 96 -12.21 1.09 -1.03
N ALA A 97 -12.59 1.01 0.25
CA ALA A 97 -12.17 1.95 1.29
C ALA A 97 -10.64 2.07 1.39
N LYS A 98 -9.94 0.94 1.17
CA LYS A 98 -8.49 0.88 1.12
C LYS A 98 -7.91 1.76 0.01
N THR A 99 -8.50 1.74 -1.18
CA THR A 99 -8.07 2.55 -2.31
C THR A 99 -8.29 4.04 -2.03
N LEU A 100 -9.42 4.43 -1.43
CA LEU A 100 -9.65 5.83 -1.04
C LEU A 100 -8.61 6.32 -0.04
N GLN A 101 -8.26 5.47 0.93
CA GLN A 101 -7.22 5.76 1.91
C GLN A 101 -5.86 5.93 1.23
N GLU A 102 -5.51 5.06 0.29
CA GLU A 102 -4.29 5.16 -0.50
C GLU A 102 -4.24 6.51 -1.25
N VAL A 103 -5.28 6.83 -2.01
CA VAL A 103 -5.37 8.10 -2.77
C VAL A 103 -5.20 9.31 -1.84
N LYS A 104 -5.92 9.33 -0.73
CA LYS A 104 -5.86 10.42 0.26
C LYS A 104 -4.46 10.58 0.84
N MET A 105 -3.77 9.48 1.15
CA MET A 105 -2.41 9.51 1.66
C MET A 105 -1.43 10.00 0.59
N MET A 106 -1.50 9.45 -0.62
CA MET A 106 -0.61 9.82 -1.72
C MET A 106 -0.77 11.30 -2.13
N GLN A 107 -1.98 11.86 -2.04
CA GLN A 107 -2.21 13.29 -2.26
C GLN A 107 -1.55 14.19 -1.18
N LYS A 108 -1.44 13.70 0.05
CA LYS A 108 -0.80 14.43 1.16
C LYS A 108 0.72 14.44 1.05
N PHE A 109 1.32 13.38 0.53
CA PHE A 109 2.77 13.21 0.50
C PHE A 109 3.38 13.70 -0.82
N LYS A 110 4.00 14.89 -0.77
CA LYS A 110 4.87 15.39 -1.84
C LYS A 110 6.30 15.43 -1.33
N TYR A 111 6.99 14.29 -1.44
CA TYR A 111 8.35 14.14 -0.92
C TYR A 111 9.21 13.25 -1.84
N MET A 112 10.50 13.56 -1.92
CA MET A 112 11.44 12.92 -2.86
C MET A 112 11.44 11.39 -2.75
N HIS A 113 11.33 10.86 -1.53
CA HIS A 113 11.40 9.42 -1.23
C HIS A 113 10.03 8.74 -1.06
N ILE A 114 8.95 9.39 -1.51
CA ILE A 114 7.62 8.79 -1.64
C ILE A 114 7.28 8.80 -3.14
N ASN A 115 6.64 7.74 -3.63
CA ASN A 115 6.17 7.71 -5.01
C ASN A 115 5.08 8.77 -5.21
N GLU A 116 4.96 9.32 -6.41
CA GLU A 116 4.00 10.41 -6.66
C GLU A 116 2.77 9.87 -7.37
N LEU A 117 1.59 10.08 -6.79
CA LEU A 117 0.31 9.93 -7.49
C LEU A 117 0.10 11.19 -8.35
N LEU A 118 0.15 11.04 -9.67
CA LEU A 118 0.01 12.12 -10.63
C LEU A 118 -1.47 12.47 -10.84
N GLU A 119 -2.29 11.46 -11.12
CA GLU A 119 -3.71 11.61 -11.38
C GLU A 119 -4.44 10.28 -11.21
N ILE A 120 -5.77 10.33 -11.32
CA ILE A 120 -6.62 9.15 -11.42
C ILE A 120 -7.37 9.26 -12.74
N CYS A 121 -7.40 8.17 -13.50
CA CYS A 121 -8.12 8.09 -14.76
C CYS A 121 -9.14 6.94 -14.73
N SER A 122 -10.13 7.02 -15.60
CA SER A 122 -11.17 6.00 -15.74
C SER A 122 -11.21 5.44 -17.15
N SER A 123 -11.70 4.22 -17.30
CA SER A 123 -12.10 3.64 -18.56
C SER A 123 -13.59 3.35 -18.52
N LYS A 124 -14.31 3.76 -19.55
CA LYS A 124 -15.67 3.29 -19.79
C LYS A 124 -15.58 2.07 -20.70
N GLU A 125 -15.56 0.86 -20.13
CA GLU A 125 -15.59 -0.35 -20.96
C GLU A 125 -16.94 -0.50 -21.65
N THR A 126 -16.91 -0.69 -22.97
CA THR A 126 -18.06 -0.41 -23.81
C THR A 126 -19.00 -1.57 -24.09
N ILE A 127 -18.73 -2.83 -23.71
CA ILE A 127 -19.57 -3.94 -24.23
C ILE A 127 -19.92 -5.04 -23.21
N ASP A 128 -19.02 -5.48 -22.31
CA ASP A 128 -19.28 -6.67 -21.46
C ASP A 128 -19.56 -6.39 -19.96
N THR A 129 -19.21 -5.21 -19.44
CA THR A 129 -19.23 -4.93 -17.99
C THR A 129 -20.45 -4.15 -17.49
N ARG A 130 -21.61 -4.26 -18.16
CA ARG A 130 -22.89 -3.60 -17.79
C ARG A 130 -22.79 -2.07 -17.59
N GLY A 131 -21.77 -1.41 -18.15
CA GLY A 131 -21.55 0.03 -18.01
C GLY A 131 -20.81 0.46 -16.74
N LEU A 132 -20.06 -0.45 -16.11
CA LEU A 132 -19.19 -0.15 -14.97
C LEU A 132 -17.91 0.58 -15.42
N TYR A 133 -17.45 1.52 -14.60
CA TYR A 133 -16.17 2.21 -14.82
C TYR A 133 -15.02 1.41 -14.21
N THR A 134 -13.92 1.28 -14.94
CA THR A 134 -12.64 0.79 -14.41
C THR A 134 -11.77 1.98 -14.05
N PHE A 135 -11.24 2.03 -12.83
CA PHE A 135 -10.40 3.13 -12.36
C PHE A 135 -8.92 2.73 -12.32
N TYR A 136 -8.06 3.71 -12.55
CA TYR A 136 -6.61 3.54 -12.52
C TYR A 136 -5.97 4.69 -11.74
N MET A 137 -5.05 4.37 -10.85
CA MET A 137 -4.13 5.35 -10.26
C MET A 137 -2.91 5.50 -11.18
N VAL A 138 -2.60 6.74 -11.55
CA VAL A 138 -1.45 7.07 -12.42
C VAL A 138 -0.32 7.57 -11.53
N PHE A 139 0.78 6.82 -11.45
CA PHE A 139 1.96 7.17 -10.66
C PHE A 139 3.14 7.58 -11.55
N ALA A 140 4.07 8.32 -10.96
CA ALA A 140 5.41 8.46 -11.53
C ALA A 140 6.04 7.06 -11.71
N TYR A 141 6.61 6.82 -12.90
CA TYR A 141 7.27 5.55 -13.19
C TYR A 141 8.60 5.43 -12.45
N CYS A 142 8.90 4.23 -11.98
CA CYS A 142 10.20 3.81 -11.46
C CYS A 142 10.63 2.55 -12.21
N GLU A 143 11.91 2.45 -12.52
CA GLU A 143 12.48 1.42 -13.38
C GLU A 143 12.49 0.05 -12.70
N HIS A 144 12.69 0.04 -11.38
CA HIS A 144 12.85 -1.18 -10.60
C HIS A 144 12.12 -1.08 -9.26
N ASP A 145 11.72 -2.22 -8.72
CA ASP A 145 11.53 -2.43 -7.29
C ASP A 145 12.77 -3.13 -6.70
N LEU A 146 12.99 -2.98 -5.39
CA LEU A 146 14.17 -3.53 -4.74
C LEU A 146 14.19 -5.06 -4.78
N ALA A 147 13.04 -5.73 -4.68
CA ALA A 147 12.99 -7.20 -4.72
C ALA A 147 13.47 -7.73 -6.08
N SER A 148 12.98 -7.17 -7.20
CA SER A 148 13.43 -7.55 -8.54
C SER A 148 14.91 -7.18 -8.80
N LEU A 149 15.38 -6.07 -8.23
CA LEU A 149 16.79 -5.68 -8.31
C LEU A 149 17.71 -6.68 -7.57
N LEU A 150 17.30 -7.15 -6.39
CA LEU A 150 18.07 -8.11 -5.59
C LEU A 150 18.07 -9.51 -6.19
N ALA A 151 16.94 -9.93 -6.77
CA ALA A 151 16.79 -11.20 -7.48
C ALA A 151 17.67 -11.30 -8.74
N ASN A 152 18.04 -10.16 -9.34
CA ASN A 152 18.92 -10.14 -10.49
C ASN A 152 20.38 -10.36 -10.08
N THR A 153 20.88 -11.59 -10.27
CA THR A 153 22.24 -12.00 -9.93
C THR A 153 23.34 -11.26 -10.69
N LYS A 154 23.02 -10.61 -11.83
CA LYS A 154 23.96 -9.79 -12.58
C LYS A 154 24.24 -8.44 -11.92
N ILE A 155 23.35 -7.99 -11.04
CA ILE A 155 23.51 -6.73 -10.31
C ILE A 155 24.27 -7.04 -9.01
N GLN A 156 25.31 -6.25 -8.73
CA GLN A 156 26.04 -6.31 -7.46
C GLN A 156 25.94 -5.00 -6.70
N LEU A 157 25.31 -5.05 -5.52
CA LEU A 157 25.24 -3.90 -4.63
C LEU A 157 26.56 -3.77 -3.86
N SER A 158 27.26 -2.66 -4.07
CA SER A 158 28.40 -2.28 -3.25
C SER A 158 27.92 -1.76 -1.89
N LEU A 159 28.82 -1.69 -0.91
CA LEU A 159 28.53 -1.06 0.38
C LEU A 159 28.01 0.38 0.22
N VAL A 160 28.50 1.11 -0.77
CA VAL A 160 28.07 2.50 -1.05
C VAL A 160 26.63 2.51 -1.55
N HIS A 161 26.25 1.57 -2.43
CA HIS A 161 24.85 1.44 -2.87
C HIS A 161 23.93 1.16 -1.69
N ILE A 162 24.25 0.17 -0.85
CA ILE A 162 23.44 -0.21 0.31
C ILE A 162 23.29 0.97 1.28
N LYS A 163 24.40 1.64 1.65
CA LYS A 163 24.35 2.83 2.52
C LYS A 163 23.48 3.94 1.93
N THR A 164 23.57 4.16 0.63
CA THR A 164 22.81 5.21 -0.06
C THR A 164 21.32 4.88 -0.08
N MET A 165 20.95 3.64 -0.45
CA MET A 165 19.57 3.17 -0.45
C MET A 165 18.97 3.23 0.95
N MET A 166 19.65 2.70 1.97
CA MET A 166 19.17 2.75 3.36
C MET A 166 19.01 4.18 3.88
N LYS A 167 19.92 5.10 3.53
CA LYS A 167 19.77 6.52 3.87
C LYS A 167 18.49 7.12 3.26
N GLN A 168 18.20 6.81 1.99
CA GLN A 168 16.99 7.28 1.33
C GLN A 168 15.72 6.64 1.92
N LEU A 169 15.75 5.34 2.22
CA LEU A 169 14.67 4.62 2.89
C LEU A 169 14.31 5.27 4.23
N PHE A 170 15.31 5.51 5.09
CA PHE A 170 15.08 6.14 6.38
C PHE A 170 14.60 7.59 6.28
N LYS A 171 15.02 8.34 5.25
CA LYS A 171 14.44 9.67 4.99
C LYS A 171 12.96 9.59 4.61
N GLY A 172 12.57 8.62 3.79
CA GLY A 172 11.16 8.37 3.46
C GLY A 172 10.33 7.99 4.69
N LEU A 173 10.83 7.05 5.49
CA LEU A 173 10.18 6.63 6.75
C LEU A 173 10.07 7.79 7.75
N TYR A 174 11.16 8.52 7.97
CA TYR A 174 11.15 9.70 8.83
C TYR A 174 10.09 10.72 8.39
N HIS A 175 9.96 10.97 7.08
CA HIS A 175 8.96 11.89 6.57
C HIS A 175 7.52 11.43 6.92
N ILE A 176 7.15 10.19 6.63
CA ILE A 176 5.79 9.70 6.93
C ILE A 176 5.54 9.61 8.45
N HIS A 177 6.54 9.17 9.22
CA HIS A 177 6.44 9.07 10.68
C HIS A 177 6.28 10.45 11.34
N SER A 178 6.96 11.48 10.83
CA SER A 178 6.81 12.87 11.30
C SER A 178 5.40 13.43 11.11
N LEU A 179 4.64 12.83 10.18
CA LEU A 179 3.24 13.17 9.88
C LEU A 179 2.26 12.22 10.56
N ASN A 180 2.74 11.44 11.55
CA ASN A 180 1.99 10.41 12.26
C ASN A 180 1.35 9.39 11.32
N VAL A 181 2.09 8.90 10.34
CA VAL A 181 1.64 7.85 9.42
C VAL A 181 2.63 6.70 9.44
N VAL A 182 2.14 5.47 9.63
CA VAL A 182 2.92 4.23 9.61
C VAL A 182 2.65 3.50 8.30
N HIS A 183 3.68 3.04 7.59
CA HIS A 183 3.52 2.38 6.29
C HIS A 183 2.75 1.06 6.41
N SER A 184 3.06 0.24 7.41
CA SER A 184 2.33 -1.00 7.76
C SER A 184 2.36 -2.14 6.74
N ASP A 185 3.11 -2.02 5.64
CA ASP A 185 3.34 -3.07 4.62
C ASP A 185 4.68 -2.83 3.92
N LEU A 186 5.71 -2.50 4.72
CA LEU A 186 7.03 -2.25 4.19
C LEU A 186 7.72 -3.58 3.86
N LYS A 187 8.07 -3.76 2.58
CA LYS A 187 8.76 -4.93 2.02
C LYS A 187 9.57 -4.52 0.81
N ALA A 188 10.53 -5.35 0.37
CA ALA A 188 11.42 -4.99 -0.74
C ALA A 188 10.65 -4.67 -2.05
N SER A 189 9.54 -5.33 -2.34
CA SER A 189 8.71 -5.04 -3.52
C SER A 189 7.93 -3.71 -3.43
N ASN A 190 7.79 -3.14 -2.24
CA ASN A 190 7.18 -1.81 -2.01
C ASN A 190 8.23 -0.68 -1.92
N VAL A 191 9.49 -0.97 -2.27
CA VAL A 191 10.58 -0.01 -2.36
C VAL A 191 10.98 0.13 -3.82
N LEU A 192 10.57 1.23 -4.45
CA LEU A 192 10.86 1.54 -5.84
C LEU A 192 12.17 2.31 -5.99
N ILE A 193 12.80 2.20 -7.17
CA ILE A 193 14.06 2.84 -7.51
C ILE A 193 13.95 3.43 -8.93
N THR A 194 14.21 4.73 -9.06
CA THR A 194 14.27 5.39 -10.37
C THR A 194 15.59 5.11 -11.09
N GLN A 195 15.64 5.44 -12.39
CA GLN A 195 16.82 5.32 -13.24
C GLN A 195 18.03 6.08 -12.67
N GLU A 196 17.78 7.20 -11.99
CA GLU A 196 18.79 8.03 -11.34
C GLU A 196 19.21 7.49 -9.96
N GLY A 197 18.68 6.34 -9.53
CA GLY A 197 18.99 5.74 -8.23
C GLY A 197 18.26 6.39 -7.06
N ILE A 198 17.14 7.07 -7.30
CA ILE A 198 16.32 7.66 -6.24
C ILE A 198 15.33 6.61 -5.72
N LEU A 199 15.40 6.32 -4.42
CA LEU A 199 14.49 5.39 -3.76
C LEU A 199 13.17 6.07 -3.41
N LYS A 200 12.05 5.39 -3.68
CA LYS A 200 10.69 5.83 -3.42
C LYS A 200 9.86 4.74 -2.74
N LEU A 201 9.24 5.06 -1.60
CA LEU A 201 8.23 4.22 -0.96
C LEU A 201 6.91 4.25 -1.75
N THR A 202 6.25 3.12 -1.89
CA THR A 202 4.94 3.00 -2.57
C THR A 202 3.96 2.15 -1.77
N ASP A 203 2.72 2.03 -2.24
CA ASP A 203 1.67 1.19 -1.66
C ASP A 203 1.34 1.54 -0.19
N LEU A 204 1.04 2.82 0.04
CA LEU A 204 0.58 3.35 1.33
C LEU A 204 -0.89 3.00 1.62
N GLY A 205 -1.48 2.02 0.94
CA GLY A 205 -2.90 1.65 1.09
C GLY A 205 -3.24 1.05 2.46
N LEU A 206 -2.26 0.55 3.20
CA LEU A 206 -2.43 0.12 4.60
C LEU A 206 -1.96 1.16 5.61
N ALA A 207 -1.57 2.35 5.15
CA ALA A 207 -1.02 3.37 6.02
C ALA A 207 -2.11 3.96 6.93
N LYS A 208 -1.89 3.84 8.25
CA LYS A 208 -2.83 4.30 9.28
C LYS A 208 -2.15 5.33 10.18
N PRO A 209 -2.89 6.36 10.65
CA PRO A 209 -2.49 7.09 11.83
C PRO A 209 -2.38 6.14 13.03
N PRO A 210 -1.38 6.30 13.92
CA PRO A 210 -1.12 5.38 15.03
C PRO A 210 -2.26 5.26 16.07
N PHE A 211 -3.35 6.01 15.91
CA PHE A 211 -4.50 6.06 16.82
C PHE A 211 -5.86 6.11 16.11
N SER A 212 -5.97 5.66 14.85
CA SER A 212 -7.20 5.85 14.05
C SER A 212 -8.40 4.98 14.43
N LYS A 213 -8.45 4.39 15.63
CA LYS A 213 -9.61 3.59 16.07
C LYS A 213 -10.49 4.38 17.03
N LEU A 214 -11.76 4.51 16.63
CA LEU A 214 -12.86 4.68 17.57
C LEU A 214 -13.03 3.37 18.37
N PRO A 215 -13.35 3.43 19.67
CA PRO A 215 -13.62 2.23 20.46
C PRO A 215 -14.79 1.44 19.85
N GLY A 216 -14.60 0.15 19.56
CA GLY A 216 -15.68 -0.76 19.13
C GLY A 216 -15.63 -1.29 17.69
N GLN A 217 -14.71 -0.82 16.83
CA GLN A 217 -14.50 -1.45 15.53
C GLN A 217 -13.69 -2.75 15.69
N ILE A 218 -14.41 -3.87 15.70
CA ILE A 218 -13.84 -5.20 15.49
C ILE A 218 -13.38 -5.24 14.03
N GLU A 219 -12.07 -5.37 13.80
CA GLU A 219 -11.58 -5.73 12.47
C GLU A 219 -12.16 -7.11 12.15
N GLN A 220 -13.22 -7.15 11.34
CA GLN A 220 -13.65 -8.37 10.70
C GLN A 220 -12.45 -8.93 9.94
N GLY A 221 -12.23 -10.23 10.12
CA GLY A 221 -10.94 -10.89 9.88
C GLY A 221 -10.28 -10.44 8.58
N ARG A 222 -8.98 -10.15 8.68
CA ARG A 222 -8.09 -10.24 7.52
C ARG A 222 -8.36 -11.60 6.89
N THR A 223 -9.00 -11.63 5.74
CA THR A 223 -9.26 -12.86 4.99
C THR A 223 -7.91 -13.53 4.79
N HIS A 224 -7.80 -14.79 5.23
CA HIS A 224 -6.61 -15.66 5.16
C HIS A 224 -6.23 -15.94 3.69
N ARG A 225 -5.82 -14.92 2.93
CA ARG A 225 -5.16 -15.04 1.64
C ARG A 225 -3.72 -14.60 1.84
N ALA A 226 -2.82 -15.59 1.89
CA ALA A 226 -1.36 -15.51 1.99
C ALA A 226 -0.75 -14.10 2.10
N VAL A 227 -0.93 -13.44 3.24
CA VAL A 227 -0.18 -12.21 3.54
C VAL A 227 1.22 -12.66 3.92
N THR A 228 2.21 -12.24 3.16
CA THR A 228 3.62 -12.52 3.46
C THR A 228 4.01 -11.91 4.80
N VAL A 229 4.20 -12.73 5.83
CA VAL A 229 4.55 -12.30 7.20
C VAL A 229 6.04 -11.99 7.40
N TRP A 230 6.85 -12.10 6.34
CA TRP A 230 8.31 -12.12 6.40
C TRP A 230 8.94 -10.84 6.97
N TYR A 231 8.23 -9.71 6.85
CA TYR A 231 8.68 -8.40 7.33
C TYR A 231 7.93 -7.95 8.59
N SER A 232 7.05 -8.78 9.15
CA SER A 232 6.23 -8.44 10.31
C SER A 232 7.04 -8.46 11.62
N ALA A 233 6.90 -7.41 12.41
CA ALA A 233 7.50 -7.30 13.73
C ALA A 233 6.87 -8.31 14.72
N PRO A 234 7.63 -8.78 15.74
CA PRO A 234 7.16 -9.77 16.69
C PRO A 234 5.90 -9.33 17.46
N GLU A 235 5.75 -8.05 17.78
CA GLU A 235 4.55 -7.50 18.43
C GLU A 235 3.29 -7.67 17.57
N LEU A 236 3.39 -7.47 16.25
CA LEU A 236 2.27 -7.64 15.32
C LEU A 236 1.86 -9.12 15.23
N LEU A 237 2.84 -10.02 15.17
CA LEU A 237 2.63 -11.47 15.18
C LEU A 237 2.01 -11.97 16.50
N LEU A 238 2.27 -11.26 17.60
CA LEU A 238 1.67 -11.51 18.92
C LEU A 238 0.33 -10.79 19.12
N GLY A 239 -0.23 -10.17 18.09
CA GLY A 239 -1.58 -9.61 18.08
C GLY A 239 -1.68 -8.16 18.55
N ALA A 240 -0.58 -7.40 18.51
CA ALA A 240 -0.67 -5.94 18.65
C ALA A 240 -1.62 -5.37 17.59
N ARG A 241 -2.56 -4.53 18.04
CA ARG A 241 -3.64 -4.01 17.18
C ARG A 241 -3.30 -2.66 16.55
N ASP A 242 -2.34 -1.95 17.12
CA ASP A 242 -1.93 -0.61 16.72
C ASP A 242 -0.54 -0.68 16.12
N HIS A 243 -0.46 -0.47 14.79
CA HIS A 243 0.82 -0.39 14.10
C HIS A 243 1.47 0.96 14.43
N LYS A 244 2.78 0.95 14.64
CA LYS A 244 3.58 2.07 15.12
C LYS A 244 4.85 2.20 14.26
N ALA A 245 5.49 3.36 14.35
CA ALA A 245 6.75 3.61 13.65
C ALA A 245 7.83 2.53 13.87
N PRO A 246 8.02 1.93 15.07
CA PRO A 246 8.95 0.83 15.26
C PRO A 246 8.69 -0.42 14.41
N ASP A 247 7.43 -0.69 14.03
CA ASP A 247 7.09 -1.82 13.17
C ASP A 247 7.71 -1.64 11.77
N ASP A 248 7.61 -0.44 11.20
CA ASP A 248 8.27 -0.13 9.92
C ASP A 248 9.80 -0.20 10.04
N MET A 249 10.35 0.16 11.21
CA MET A 249 11.80 0.09 11.45
C MET A 249 12.29 -1.37 11.53
N TRP A 250 11.48 -2.28 12.08
CA TRP A 250 11.74 -3.71 12.00
C TRP A 250 11.80 -4.20 10.55
N SER A 251 10.76 -3.88 9.76
CA SER A 251 10.72 -4.23 8.34
C SER A 251 11.90 -3.64 7.56
N ALA A 252 12.31 -2.41 7.86
CA ALA A 252 13.50 -1.78 7.27
C ALA A 252 14.80 -2.51 7.65
N GLY A 253 14.89 -3.07 8.86
CA GLY A 253 15.99 -3.95 9.28
C GLY A 253 16.07 -5.24 8.46
N CYS A 254 14.92 -5.89 8.22
CA CYS A 254 14.84 -7.05 7.33
C CYS A 254 15.28 -6.72 5.90
N ILE A 255 14.79 -5.61 5.34
CA ILE A 255 15.19 -5.12 4.00
C ILE A 255 16.69 -4.82 3.95
N MET A 256 17.22 -4.20 5.00
CA MET A 256 18.64 -3.90 5.11
C MET A 256 19.46 -5.19 5.02
N ALA A 257 19.11 -6.22 5.79
CA ALA A 257 19.78 -7.52 5.71
C ALA A 257 19.63 -8.19 4.33
N GLU A 258 18.43 -8.09 3.73
CA GLU A 258 18.12 -8.61 2.39
C GLU A 258 19.02 -8.03 1.30
N MET A 259 19.47 -6.78 1.43
CA MET A 259 20.41 -6.18 0.48
C MET A 259 21.77 -6.89 0.42
N TRP A 260 22.17 -7.60 1.49
CA TRP A 260 23.36 -8.45 1.49
C TRP A 260 23.04 -9.91 1.14
N THR A 261 21.98 -10.48 1.73
CA THR A 261 21.65 -11.89 1.55
C THR A 261 20.98 -12.18 0.20
N ARG A 262 20.48 -11.15 -0.50
CA ARG A 262 19.71 -11.18 -1.75
C ARG A 262 18.36 -11.87 -1.66
N THR A 263 18.04 -12.46 -0.52
CA THR A 263 16.78 -13.16 -0.25
C THR A 263 16.25 -12.76 1.12
N PRO A 264 14.91 -12.70 1.30
CA PRO A 264 14.32 -12.35 2.60
C PRO A 264 14.86 -13.27 3.69
N ILE A 265 15.29 -12.69 4.81
CA ILE A 265 16.02 -13.40 5.87
C ILE A 265 15.13 -14.25 6.78
N LEU A 266 13.81 -13.99 6.81
CA LEU A 266 12.85 -14.65 7.69
C LEU A 266 11.61 -15.07 6.88
N GLN A 267 11.64 -16.28 6.31
CA GLN A 267 10.61 -16.78 5.40
C GLN A 267 9.64 -17.75 6.12
N GLY A 268 8.94 -17.27 7.14
CA GLY A 268 7.92 -18.07 7.83
C GLY A 268 6.70 -18.33 6.96
N GLU A 269 6.18 -19.55 7.02
CA GLU A 269 4.98 -19.97 6.30
C GLU A 269 3.67 -19.48 6.95
N ASN A 270 3.73 -19.20 8.25
CA ASN A 270 2.62 -18.68 9.07
C ASN A 270 3.18 -17.89 10.26
N GLU A 271 2.32 -17.24 11.06
CA GLU A 271 2.77 -16.39 12.17
C GLU A 271 3.60 -17.17 13.21
N GLN A 272 3.24 -18.42 13.49
CA GLN A 272 3.94 -19.28 14.45
C GLN A 272 5.35 -19.61 13.97
N LYS A 273 5.50 -20.03 12.71
CA LYS A 273 6.82 -20.33 12.13
C LYS A 273 7.67 -19.07 11.98
N GLN A 274 7.06 -17.93 11.67
CA GLN A 274 7.73 -16.64 11.63
C GLN A 274 8.32 -16.26 13.00
N LEU A 275 7.55 -16.41 14.09
CA LEU A 275 8.04 -16.17 15.45
C LEU A 275 9.20 -17.10 15.84
N SER A 276 9.18 -18.36 15.39
CA SER A 276 10.30 -19.28 15.61
C SER A 276 11.57 -18.79 14.90
N LEU A 277 11.48 -18.43 13.61
CA LEU A 277 12.63 -17.90 12.88
C LEU A 277 13.19 -16.61 13.49
N ILE A 278 12.30 -15.73 13.97
CA ILE A 278 12.69 -14.52 14.70
C ILE A 278 13.46 -14.89 15.98
N SER A 279 12.99 -15.88 16.73
CA SER A 279 13.63 -16.31 17.98
C SER A 279 14.99 -16.96 17.74
N ASP A 280 15.12 -17.75 16.67
CA ASP A 280 16.38 -18.38 16.25
C ASP A 280 17.45 -17.33 15.88
N LEU A 281 17.04 -16.21 15.25
CA LEU A 281 17.95 -15.14 14.83
C LEU A 281 18.23 -14.11 15.96
N CYS A 282 17.17 -13.67 16.65
CA CYS A 282 17.21 -12.52 17.56
C CYS A 282 17.21 -12.92 19.05
N GLY A 283 17.26 -14.22 19.34
CA GLY A 283 17.10 -14.77 20.69
C GLY A 283 15.64 -14.87 21.13
N SER A 284 15.41 -15.56 22.26
CA SER A 284 14.06 -15.82 22.77
C SER A 284 13.27 -14.54 23.04
N ILE A 285 12.00 -14.56 22.66
CA ILE A 285 11.01 -13.53 23.02
C ILE A 285 10.58 -13.78 24.47
N ASP A 286 11.37 -13.27 25.41
CA ASP A 286 11.15 -13.49 26.84
C ASP A 286 10.55 -12.24 27.54
N PRO A 287 9.59 -12.44 28.45
CA PRO A 287 9.00 -11.36 29.25
C PRO A 287 9.98 -10.55 30.13
N GLN A 288 11.14 -11.09 30.49
CA GLN A 288 12.19 -10.43 31.25
C GLN A 288 13.00 -9.48 30.35
N THR A 289 13.27 -9.88 29.11
CA THR A 289 13.95 -9.07 28.08
C THR A 289 13.05 -8.02 27.44
N CYS A 290 11.75 -8.25 27.29
CA CYS A 290 10.82 -7.23 26.79
C CYS A 290 9.44 -7.30 27.46
N LYS A 291 9.24 -6.45 28.48
CA LYS A 291 7.99 -6.37 29.26
C LYS A 291 6.75 -6.03 28.40
N ILE A 292 6.94 -5.40 27.24
CA ILE A 292 5.86 -4.95 26.36
C ILE A 292 5.07 -6.14 25.80
N PHE A 293 5.71 -7.29 25.59
CA PHE A 293 5.07 -8.46 24.99
C PHE A 293 4.09 -9.17 25.93
N LYS A 294 4.28 -9.06 27.26
CA LYS A 294 3.41 -9.71 28.27
C LYS A 294 1.92 -9.42 28.09
N ASN A 295 1.60 -8.22 27.65
CA ASN A 295 0.23 -7.72 27.57
C ASN A 295 -0.40 -7.94 26.18
N LEU A 296 0.30 -8.59 25.25
CA LEU A 296 -0.19 -8.80 23.90
C LEU A 296 -1.20 -9.96 23.84
N PRO A 297 -2.26 -9.87 23.03
CA PRO A 297 -3.40 -10.81 23.06
C PRO A 297 -3.07 -12.28 22.79
N LEU A 298 -1.99 -12.54 22.03
CA LEU A 298 -1.55 -13.89 21.66
C LEU A 298 -0.32 -14.34 22.47
N PHE A 299 0.19 -13.49 23.38
CA PHE A 299 1.28 -13.87 24.27
C PHE A 299 0.83 -14.99 25.22
N GLY A 300 1.56 -16.09 25.25
CA GLY A 300 1.17 -17.31 25.99
C GLY A 300 0.17 -18.22 25.27
N LYS A 301 -0.36 -17.81 24.11
CA LYS A 301 -1.17 -18.66 23.21
C LYS A 301 -0.36 -19.21 22.03
N MET A 302 0.71 -18.49 21.65
CA MET A 302 1.70 -18.91 20.66
C MET A 302 2.84 -19.67 21.35
N GLU A 303 3.42 -20.65 20.66
CA GLU A 303 4.58 -21.39 21.17
C GLU A 303 5.86 -20.57 20.95
N LEU A 304 6.49 -20.09 22.03
CA LEU A 304 7.71 -19.28 21.96
C LEU A 304 8.91 -20.07 22.45
N GLN A 305 9.93 -20.22 21.61
CA GLN A 305 11.19 -20.88 21.98
C GLN A 305 11.87 -20.14 23.12
N GLN A 306 12.31 -20.89 24.14
CA GLN A 306 12.95 -20.37 25.34
C GLN A 306 14.46 -20.66 25.33
N ASN A 307 15.21 -19.88 26.12
CA ASN A 307 16.66 -20.05 26.34
C ASN A 307 17.56 -19.91 25.10
N LEU A 308 17.08 -19.26 24.03
CA LEU A 308 17.91 -18.89 22.89
C LEU A 308 18.64 -17.59 23.18
N LYS A 309 19.97 -17.60 23.00
CA LYS A 309 20.79 -16.38 23.10
C LYS A 309 20.66 -15.58 21.82
N ARG A 310 20.85 -14.26 21.92
CA ARG A 310 21.00 -13.40 20.73
C ARG A 310 22.30 -13.78 20.04
N CYS A 311 22.25 -14.03 18.74
CA CYS A 311 23.43 -14.19 17.88
C CYS A 311 24.23 -12.89 17.80
#